data_AF-A0A4S1FMB5-F1
#
_entry.id   AF-A0A4S1FMB5-F1
#
_cell.length_a   1.000
_cell.length_b   1.000
_cell.length_c   1.000
_cell.angle_alpha   90.00
_cell.angle_beta   90.00
_cell.angle_gamma   90.00
#
_symmetry.space_group_name_H-M   'P 1'
#
loop_
_entity.id
_entity.type
_entity.pdbx_description
1 polymer ?
#
loop_
_entity_poly.entity_id
_entity_poly.type
_entity_poly.pdbx_seq_one_letter_code
_entity_poly.pdbx_strand_id
1 'polypeptide(L)'
;VFLKRPGGQAQFSQTLKLQEGDGRFDRLHGWILDNLSADLSLEQLADRANMSPRSFSRHYREATGRTPARAIEEIRIEAARRMLERGQAISQTA
;
A
#
# COMPACT_ATOMS: atom_id res chain seq x y z
N VAL A 1 18.67 -15.47 6.02
CA VAL A 1 17.69 -16.47 5.53
C VAL A 1 16.31 -15.83 5.50
N PHE A 2 15.78 -15.52 4.31
CA PHE A 2 14.48 -14.85 4.15
C PHE A 2 13.38 -15.90 3.98
N LEU A 3 12.53 -16.06 5.00
CA LEU A 3 11.35 -16.92 4.95
C LEU A 3 10.25 -16.22 4.15
N LYS A 4 10.16 -16.61 2.88
CA LYS A 4 9.15 -16.17 1.91
C LYS A 4 7.87 -16.98 2.16
N ARG A 5 6.88 -16.38 2.82
CA ARG A 5 5.53 -16.97 2.96
C ARG A 5 4.87 -17.02 1.56
N PRO A 6 4.28 -18.14 1.14
CA PRO A 6 3.60 -18.25 -0.15
C PRO A 6 2.19 -17.65 -0.02
N GLY A 7 2.01 -16.47 -0.59
CA GLY A 7 0.71 -15.80 -0.66
C GLY A 7 0.86 -14.36 -1.16
N GLY A 8 0.68 -14.14 -2.46
CA GLY A 8 0.51 -12.79 -3.04
C GLY A 8 1.76 -12.03 -3.50
N GLN A 9 2.95 -12.64 -3.46
CA GLN A 9 4.24 -12.00 -3.81
C GLN A 9 4.36 -11.55 -5.29
N ALA A 10 3.55 -12.08 -6.21
CA ALA A 10 3.65 -11.74 -7.63
C ALA A 10 3.06 -10.35 -7.99
N GLN A 11 2.28 -9.74 -7.10
CA GLN A 11 1.62 -8.46 -7.38
C GLN A 11 2.28 -7.25 -6.72
N PHE A 12 3.45 -7.46 -6.12
CA PHE A 12 4.29 -6.42 -5.53
C PHE A 12 5.16 -5.71 -6.57
N SER A 13 5.05 -5.95 -7.87
CA SER A 13 5.95 -5.31 -8.86
C SER A 13 5.79 -3.79 -8.96
N GLN A 14 4.64 -3.22 -8.55
CA GLN A 14 4.47 -1.75 -8.42
C GLN A 14 4.79 -1.26 -6.99
N THR A 15 4.51 -2.07 -5.96
CA THR A 15 4.92 -1.77 -4.56
C THR A 15 6.45 -1.82 -4.40
N LEU A 16 7.16 -2.66 -5.16
CA LEU A 16 8.62 -2.68 -5.28
C LEU A 16 9.16 -1.34 -5.82
N LYS A 17 8.40 -0.61 -6.63
CA LYS A 17 8.80 0.75 -7.05
C LYS A 17 8.61 1.80 -5.95
N LEU A 18 7.84 1.52 -4.88
CA LEU A 18 7.87 2.32 -3.64
C LEU A 18 9.01 1.90 -2.70
N GLN A 19 9.70 0.78 -2.97
CA GLN A 19 10.83 0.26 -2.17
C GLN A 19 12.19 0.86 -2.56
N GLU A 20 12.23 2.02 -3.23
CA GLU A 20 13.47 2.82 -3.30
C GLU A 20 13.80 3.51 -1.95
N GLY A 21 12.98 3.28 -0.91
CA GLY A 21 13.23 3.64 0.47
C GLY A 21 13.51 2.43 1.38
N ASP A 22 13.88 2.72 2.63
CA ASP A 22 14.37 1.79 3.67
C ASP A 22 13.36 0.73 4.17
N GLY A 23 12.32 0.39 3.40
CA GLY A 23 11.28 -0.60 3.77
C GLY A 23 10.44 -0.25 5.01
N ARG A 24 10.69 0.92 5.62
CA ARG A 24 10.05 1.39 6.86
C ARG A 24 8.52 1.40 6.79
N PHE A 25 7.95 1.69 5.61
CA PHE A 25 6.51 1.81 5.41
C PHE A 25 5.85 0.57 4.80
N ASP A 26 6.59 -0.52 4.54
CA ASP A 26 6.06 -1.72 3.90
C ASP A 26 4.94 -2.37 4.73
N ARG A 27 5.11 -2.43 6.05
CA ARG A 27 4.06 -2.94 6.95
C ARG A 27 2.82 -2.05 6.96
N LEU A 28 3.01 -0.73 6.83
CA LEU A 28 1.91 0.22 6.77
C LEU A 28 1.15 0.04 5.45
N HIS A 29 1.84 -0.05 4.32
CA HIS A 29 1.22 -0.31 3.01
C HIS A 29 0.46 -1.63 2.98
N GLY A 30 1.05 -2.70 3.54
CA GLY A 30 0.38 -4.00 3.66
C GLY A 30 -0.91 -3.90 4.46
N TRP A 31 -0.92 -3.14 5.55
CA TRP A 31 -2.14 -2.92 6.32
C TRP A 31 -3.18 -2.08 5.57
N ILE A 32 -2.76 -1.00 4.90
CA ILE A 32 -3.67 -0.16 4.10
C ILE A 32 -4.39 -1.02 3.05
N LEU A 33 -3.65 -1.90 2.35
CA LEU A 33 -4.22 -2.81 1.34
C LEU A 33 -5.26 -3.78 1.91
N ASP A 34 -5.05 -4.24 3.14
CA ASP A 34 -5.96 -5.15 3.85
C ASP A 34 -7.18 -4.40 4.43
N ASN A 35 -7.06 -3.08 4.66
CA ASN A 35 -8.02 -2.26 5.39
C ASN A 35 -8.47 -1.03 4.59
N LEU A 36 -8.76 -1.21 3.30
CA LEU A 36 -9.13 -0.09 2.39
C LEU A 36 -10.45 0.60 2.76
N SER A 37 -11.33 -0.09 3.47
CA SER A 37 -12.59 0.43 4.00
C SER A 37 -12.46 1.17 5.32
N ALA A 38 -11.29 1.12 5.97
CA ALA A 38 -11.04 1.84 7.22
C ALA A 38 -10.81 3.33 6.98
N ASP A 39 -10.73 4.10 8.07
CA ASP A 39 -10.28 5.48 8.00
C ASP A 39 -8.78 5.53 7.67
N LEU A 40 -8.46 6.01 6.49
CA LEU A 40 -7.09 6.19 5.99
C LEU A 40 -6.66 7.66 6.05
N SER A 41 -7.19 8.40 7.02
CA SER A 41 -6.79 9.78 7.29
C SER A 41 -5.30 9.86 7.67
N LEU A 42 -4.70 11.02 7.43
CA LEU A 42 -3.29 11.25 7.75
C LEU A 42 -3.00 11.01 9.24
N GLU A 43 -3.95 11.35 10.11
CA GLU A 43 -3.82 11.20 11.57
C GLU A 43 -3.77 9.73 11.96
N GLN A 44 -4.67 8.89 11.44
CA GLN A 44 -4.68 7.45 11.74
C GLN A 44 -3.41 6.76 11.23
N LEU A 45 -2.95 7.13 10.04
CA LEU A 45 -1.72 6.55 9.48
C LEU A 45 -0.47 6.99 10.24
N ALA A 46 -0.44 8.23 10.71
CA ALA A 46 0.65 8.74 11.53
C ALA A 46 0.67 8.07 12.90
N ASP A 47 -0.48 7.92 13.55
CA ASP A 47 -0.64 7.20 14.82
C ASP A 47 -0.14 5.76 14.69
N ARG A 48 -0.55 5.06 13.63
CA ARG A 48 -0.12 3.69 13.33
C ARG A 48 1.38 3.56 13.04
N ALA A 49 2.00 4.63 12.54
CA ALA A 49 3.44 4.73 12.35
C ALA A 49 4.19 5.20 13.61
N ASN A 50 3.50 5.45 14.72
CA ASN A 50 4.01 6.07 15.95
C ASN A 50 4.70 7.42 15.67
N MET A 51 4.07 8.26 14.84
CA MET A 51 4.59 9.56 14.42
C MET A 51 3.52 10.64 14.52
N SER A 52 3.94 11.89 14.72
CA SER A 52 3.03 13.02 14.49
C SER A 52 2.66 13.11 12.99
N PRO A 53 1.49 13.67 12.61
CA PRO A 53 1.10 13.83 11.21
C PRO A 53 2.12 14.58 10.34
N ARG A 54 2.79 15.59 10.94
CA ARG A 54 3.87 16.35 10.27
C ARG A 54 5.11 15.50 10.05
N SER A 55 5.58 14.81 11.08
CA SER A 55 6.76 13.92 10.98
C SER A 55 6.51 12.78 10.01
N PHE A 56 5.32 12.17 10.08
CA PHE A 56 4.89 11.12 9.17
C PHE A 56 4.93 11.61 7.72
N SER A 57 4.27 12.73 7.41
CA SER A 57 4.26 13.28 6.04
C SER A 57 5.66 13.52 5.49
N ARG A 58 6.54 14.08 6.33
CA ARG A 58 7.93 14.37 5.96
C ARG A 58 8.71 13.08 5.68
N HIS A 59 8.75 12.17 6.65
CA HIS A 59 9.50 10.92 6.52
C HIS A 59 8.94 10.00 5.44
N TYR A 60 7.63 10.00 5.25
CA TYR A 60 6.99 9.24 4.20
C TYR A 60 7.40 9.75 2.82
N ARG A 61 7.42 11.07 2.62
CA ARG A 61 7.90 11.66 1.36
C ARG A 61 9.38 11.44 1.13
N GLU A 62 10.20 11.55 2.17
CA GLU A 62 11.63 11.25 2.11
C GLU A 62 11.89 9.79 1.73
N ALA A 63 11.09 8.84 2.25
CA ALA A 63 11.27 7.42 1.99
C ALA A 63 10.64 6.94 0.67
N THR A 64 9.49 7.47 0.27
CA THR A 64 8.71 6.95 -0.87
C THR A 64 8.72 7.86 -2.10
N GLY A 65 9.33 9.04 -1.98
CA GLY A 65 9.37 10.08 -3.01
C GLY A 65 8.03 10.82 -3.23
N ARG A 66 6.96 10.41 -2.55
CA ARG A 66 5.59 10.93 -2.77
C ARG A 66 4.86 11.23 -1.46
N THR A 67 3.77 11.99 -1.52
CA THR A 67 2.99 12.31 -0.32
C THR A 67 2.15 11.09 0.13
N PRO A 68 1.81 10.99 1.43
CA PRO A 68 0.95 9.91 1.92
C PRO A 68 -0.40 9.85 1.19
N ALA A 69 -1.04 11.00 0.97
CA ALA A 69 -2.32 11.08 0.27
C ALA A 69 -2.25 10.45 -1.13
N ARG A 70 -1.22 10.81 -1.91
CA ARG A 70 -1.03 10.29 -3.26
C ARG A 70 -0.84 8.78 -3.28
N ALA A 71 -0.05 8.26 -2.34
CA ALA A 71 0.17 6.82 -2.24
C ALA A 71 -1.11 6.06 -1.87
N ILE A 72 -1.95 6.61 -1.00
CA ILE A 72 -3.24 6.00 -0.63
C ILE A 72 -4.18 5.96 -1.84
N GLU A 73 -4.23 7.04 -2.64
CA GLU A 73 -5.02 7.06 -3.88
C GLU A 73 -4.57 5.95 -4.84
N GLU A 74 -3.26 5.82 -5.07
CA GLU A 74 -2.71 4.77 -5.94
C GLU A 74 -3.03 3.36 -5.42
N ILE A 75 -2.91 3.15 -4.11
CA ILE A 75 -3.27 1.87 -3.48
C ILE A 75 -4.76 1.56 -3.67
N ARG A 76 -5.65 2.55 -3.52
CA ARG A 76 -7.10 2.39 -3.74
C ARG A 76 -7.41 2.06 -5.20
N ILE A 77 -6.77 2.75 -6.14
CA ILE A 77 -6.95 2.49 -7.58
C ILE A 77 -6.50 1.07 -7.92
N GLU A 78 -5.32 0.64 -7.46
CA GLU A 78 -4.82 -0.71 -7.71
C GLU A 78 -5.72 -1.78 -7.09
N ALA A 79 -6.27 -1.53 -5.92
CA ALA A 79 -7.22 -2.45 -5.30
C ALA A 79 -8.55 -2.52 -6.04
N ALA A 80 -9.11 -1.38 -6.46
CA ALA A 80 -10.31 -1.33 -7.28
C ALA A 80 -10.10 -2.08 -8.60
N ARG A 81 -8.95 -1.87 -9.25
CA ARG A 81 -8.55 -2.62 -10.44
C ARG A 81 -8.52 -4.13 -10.18
N ARG A 82 -7.90 -4.58 -9.09
CA ARG A 82 -7.89 -6.00 -8.69
C ARG A 82 -9.28 -6.56 -8.47
N MET A 83 -10.18 -5.78 -7.86
CA MET A 83 -11.57 -6.20 -7.66
C MET A 83 -12.30 -6.36 -8.98
N LEU A 84 -12.09 -5.45 -9.94
CA LEU A 84 -12.65 -5.55 -11.29
C LEU A 84 -12.05 -6.74 -12.06
N GLU A 85 -10.73 -6.95 -12.00
CA GLU A 85 -10.07 -8.09 -12.63
C GLU A 85 -10.60 -9.43 -12.07
N ARG A 86 -10.83 -9.51 -10.75
CA ARG A 86 -11.46 -10.68 -10.12
C ARG A 86 -12.94 -10.84 -10.48
N GLY A 87 -13.67 -9.74 -10.67
CA GLY A 87 -15.07 -9.74 -11.11
C GLY A 87 -15.25 -10.03 -12.61
N GLN A 88 -14.26 -9.70 -13.44
CA GLN A 88 -14.24 -9.99 -14.89
C GLN A 88 -13.69 -11.38 -15.22
N ALA A 89 -12.98 -12.03 -14.30
CA ALA A 89 -12.33 -13.32 -14.54
C ALA A 89 -13.27 -14.54 -14.67
N ILE A 90 -14.60 -14.36 -14.78
CA ILE A 90 -15.56 -15.47 -14.86
C ILE A 90 -16.28 -15.58 -16.22
N SER A 91 -16.05 -14.66 -17.16
CA SER A 91 -16.77 -14.68 -18.47
C SER A 91 -15.92 -15.12 -19.66
N GLN A 92 -14.70 -15.61 -19.45
CA GLN A 92 -13.81 -16.03 -20.55
C GLN A 92 -13.45 -17.53 -20.48
N THR A 93 -14.48 -18.37 -20.38
CA THR A 93 -14.44 -19.76 -20.82
C THR A 93 -15.78 -20.12 -21.46
N ALA A 94 -15.88 -19.91 -22.77
CA ALA A 94 -16.81 -20.60 -23.67
C ALA A 94 -16.08 -20.81 -25.00
#